data_AF-L5K883-F1
#
_entry.id   AF-L5K883-F1
#
_cell.length_a   1.000
_cell.length_b   1.000
_cell.length_c   1.000
_cell.angle_alpha   90.00
_cell.angle_beta   90.00
_cell.angle_gamma   90.00
#
_symmetry.space_group_name_H-M   'P 1'
#
loop_
_entity.id
_entity.type
_entity.pdbx_description
1 polymer ?
#
loop_
_entity_poly.entity_id
_entity_poly.type
_entity_poly.pdbx_seq_one_letter_code
_entity_poly.pdbx_strand_id
1 'polypeptide(L)'
;MIPKQSVTSVLNLAILKTSRLLLEQEKELNIDVIGVSFHVGSGCTDPDTFVHAISDIRCVFDMGAEVGFSMYLLDIGGGSP
;
A
#
# COMPACT_ATOMS: atom_id res chain seq x y z
N MET A 1 6.59 -29.85 -3.13
CA MET A 1 5.62 -28.84 -2.65
C MET A 1 6.43 -27.77 -1.93
N ILE A 2 6.85 -26.73 -2.66
CA ILE A 2 7.59 -25.61 -2.06
C ILE A 2 6.58 -24.86 -1.19
N PRO A 3 6.86 -24.57 0.10
CA PRO A 3 5.97 -23.73 0.89
C PRO A 3 5.84 -22.40 0.16
N LYS A 4 4.60 -22.01 -0.16
CA LYS A 4 4.32 -20.68 -0.70
C LYS A 4 4.84 -19.69 0.35
N GLN A 5 6.02 -19.14 0.11
CA GLN A 5 6.53 -18.00 0.87
C GLN A 5 5.47 -16.93 0.62
N SER A 6 4.61 -16.66 1.60
CA SER A 6 3.63 -15.57 1.50
C SER A 6 4.47 -14.29 1.47
N VAL A 7 4.83 -13.83 0.27
CA VAL A 7 5.47 -12.54 0.09
C VAL A 7 4.36 -11.53 0.38
N THR A 8 4.34 -11.05 1.61
CA THR A 8 3.44 -9.99 2.06
C THR A 8 3.92 -8.68 1.44
N SER A 9 3.41 -8.36 0.26
CA SER A 9 3.73 -7.10 -0.41
C SER A 9 2.95 -5.97 0.25
N VAL A 10 3.67 -4.87 0.53
CA VAL A 10 3.11 -3.63 1.02
C VAL A 10 3.48 -2.54 0.02
N LEU A 11 2.48 -1.95 -0.63
CA LEU A 11 2.70 -1.03 -1.74
C LEU A 11 3.22 0.33 -1.22
N ASN A 12 4.22 0.92 -1.86
CA ASN A 12 4.64 2.29 -1.56
C ASN A 12 3.79 3.29 -2.35
N LEU A 13 3.30 4.35 -1.70
CA LEU A 13 2.44 5.40 -2.26
C LEU A 13 3.20 6.33 -3.23
N ALA A 14 3.88 5.78 -4.24
CA ALA A 14 4.65 6.59 -5.17
C ALA A 14 3.76 7.25 -6.25
N ILE A 15 2.72 6.59 -6.78
CA ILE A 15 1.76 7.17 -7.74
C ILE A 15 0.47 6.32 -7.74
N LEU A 16 -0.70 6.89 -7.38
CA LEU A 16 -2.01 6.20 -7.44
C LEU A 16 -2.30 5.50 -8.78
N LYS A 17 -1.90 6.13 -9.89
CA LYS A 17 -2.09 5.59 -11.24
C LYS A 17 -1.34 4.28 -11.48
N THR A 18 -0.17 4.12 -10.87
CA THR A 18 0.63 2.90 -11.02
C THR A 18 0.15 1.81 -10.08
N SER A 19 -0.48 2.16 -8.96
CA SER A 19 -0.97 1.20 -7.96
C SER A 19 -1.90 0.13 -8.55
N ARG A 20 -2.84 0.51 -9.43
CA ARG A 20 -3.74 -0.48 -10.07
C ARG A 20 -2.97 -1.50 -10.91
N LEU A 21 -2.04 -1.04 -11.75
CA LEU A 21 -1.23 -1.91 -12.60
C LEU A 21 -0.39 -2.88 -11.76
N LEU A 22 0.17 -2.40 -10.64
CA LEU A 22 0.94 -3.24 -9.72
C LEU A 22 0.05 -4.29 -9.06
N LEU A 23 -1.13 -3.90 -8.57
CA LEU A 23 -2.09 -4.84 -7.97
C LEU A 23 -2.51 -5.93 -8.96
N GLU A 24 -2.79 -5.57 -10.21
CA GLU A 24 -3.12 -6.54 -11.26
C GLU A 24 -1.94 -7.48 -11.56
N GLN A 25 -0.72 -6.95 -11.69
CA GLN A 25 0.49 -7.76 -11.87
C GLN A 25 0.78 -8.68 -10.68
N GLU A 26 0.64 -8.20 -9.45
CA GLU A 26 0.83 -9.00 -8.25
C GLU A 26 -0.21 -10.13 -8.17
N LYS A 27 -1.43 -9.87 -8.64
CA LYS A 27 -2.48 -10.90 -8.75
C LYS A 27 -2.10 -11.99 -9.74
N GLU A 28 -1.59 -11.62 -10.91
CA GLU A 28 -1.08 -12.56 -11.91
C GLU A 28 0.09 -13.39 -11.37
N LEU A 29 0.97 -12.77 -10.58
CA LEU A 29 2.12 -13.41 -9.94
C LEU A 29 1.77 -14.23 -8.69
N ASN A 30 0.50 -14.27 -8.28
CA ASN A 30 0.03 -14.94 -7.06
C ASN A 30 0.72 -14.44 -5.78
N ILE A 31 1.07 -13.15 -5.75
CA ILE A 31 1.57 -12.45 -4.58
C ILE A 31 0.36 -12.02 -3.74
N ASP A 32 0.44 -12.12 -2.42
CA ASP A 32 -0.64 -11.72 -1.52
C ASP A 32 -0.39 -10.30 -1.01
N VAL A 33 -1.12 -9.34 -1.55
CA VAL A 33 -1.08 -7.95 -1.13
C VAL A 33 -2.06 -7.77 0.01
N ILE A 34 -1.58 -7.30 1.15
CA ILE A 34 -2.42 -7.14 2.35
C ILE A 34 -2.59 -5.68 2.77
N GLY A 35 -1.90 -4.75 2.11
CA GLY A 35 -1.77 -3.40 2.64
C GLY A 35 -0.91 -2.42 1.87
N VAL A 36 -0.79 -1.23 2.45
CA VAL A 36 -0.04 -0.09 1.90
C VAL A 36 0.89 0.46 2.98
N SER A 37 2.09 0.89 2.57
CA SER A 37 3.05 1.57 3.41
C SER A 37 3.31 2.94 2.82
N PHE A 38 3.34 3.97 3.66
CA PHE A 38 3.79 5.28 3.25
C PHE A 38 4.76 5.83 4.28
N HIS A 39 5.68 6.67 3.81
CA HIS A 39 6.62 7.37 4.66
C HIS A 39 6.55 8.85 4.31
N VAL A 40 6.05 9.64 5.26
CA VAL A 40 6.19 11.09 5.20
C VAL A 40 7.59 11.39 5.72
N GLY A 41 8.48 11.88 4.85
CA GLY A 41 9.91 12.05 5.15
C GLY A 41 10.18 12.78 6.48
N SER A 42 11.32 12.50 7.11
CA SER A 42 11.69 13.11 8.40
C SER A 42 11.72 14.65 8.28
N GLY A 43 10.88 15.31 9.09
CA GLY A 43 10.76 16.78 9.09
C GLY A 43 9.55 17.36 8.34
N CYS A 44 8.57 16.53 7.95
CA CYS A 44 7.29 17.06 7.50
C CYS A 44 6.56 17.74 8.67
N THR A 45 6.39 19.05 8.57
CA THR A 45 5.70 19.88 9.55
C THR A 45 4.24 20.15 9.18
N ASP A 46 3.80 19.62 8.04
CA ASP A 46 2.47 19.84 7.48
C ASP A 46 1.53 18.66 7.76
N PRO A 47 0.53 18.82 8.66
CA PRO A 47 -0.46 17.78 8.93
C PRO A 47 -1.31 17.43 7.70
N ASP A 48 -1.50 18.38 6.76
CA ASP A 48 -2.33 18.15 5.58
C ASP A 48 -1.70 17.12 4.63
N THR A 49 -0.37 16.97 4.67
CA THR A 49 0.35 15.90 3.95
C THR A 49 -0.09 14.50 4.42
N PHE A 50 -0.30 14.30 5.72
CA PHE A 50 -0.81 13.03 6.25
C PHE A 50 -2.26 12.78 5.83
N VAL A 51 -3.11 13.82 5.84
CA VAL A 51 -4.52 13.71 5.43
C VAL A 51 -4.62 13.29 3.97
N HIS A 52 -3.86 13.94 3.08
CA HIS A 52 -3.82 13.56 1.66
C HIS A 52 -3.30 12.13 1.47
N ALA A 53 -2.22 11.74 2.17
CA ALA A 53 -1.69 10.39 2.09
C ALA A 53 -2.72 9.34 2.51
N ILE A 54 -3.45 9.57 3.62
CA ILE A 54 -4.50 8.64 4.08
C ILE A 54 -5.65 8.54 3.07
N SER A 55 -6.03 9.67 2.44
CA SER A 55 -7.05 9.68 1.38
C SER A 55 -6.62 8.84 0.16
N ASP A 56 -5.37 9.00 -0.27
CA ASP A 56 -4.81 8.23 -1.39
C ASP A 56 -4.70 6.74 -1.04
N ILE A 57 -4.27 6.41 0.17
CA ILE A 57 -4.20 5.03 0.67
C ILE A 57 -5.57 4.38 0.66
N ARG A 58 -6.62 5.11 1.07
CA ARG A 58 -7.98 4.59 0.99
C ARG A 58 -8.36 4.21 -0.43
N CYS A 59 -8.00 5.03 -1.42
CA CYS A 59 -8.22 4.70 -2.82
C CYS A 59 -7.48 3.41 -3.22
N VAL A 60 -6.23 3.22 -2.78
CA VAL A 60 -5.48 1.97 -3.05
C VAL A 60 -6.09 0.75 -2.38
N PHE A 61 -6.62 0.91 -1.16
CA PHE A 61 -7.36 -0.17 -0.47
C PHE A 61 -8.61 -0.58 -1.26
N ASP A 62 -9.39 0.39 -1.75
CA ASP A 62 -10.57 0.14 -2.56
C ASP A 62 -10.18 -0.57 -3.87
N MET A 63 -9.11 -0.11 -4.55
CA MET A 63 -8.57 -0.77 -5.74
C MET A 63 -8.10 -2.21 -5.47
N GLY A 64 -7.41 -2.45 -4.35
CA GLY A 64 -6.96 -3.78 -3.97
C GLY A 64 -8.13 -4.73 -3.72
N ALA A 65 -9.18 -4.24 -3.05
CA ALA A 65 -10.41 -5.00 -2.84
C ALA A 65 -11.11 -5.35 -4.16
N GLU A 66 -11.17 -4.42 -5.13
CA GLU A 66 -11.71 -4.67 -6.47
C GLU A 66 -10.95 -5.75 -7.25
N VAL A 67 -9.62 -5.78 -7.14
CA VAL A 67 -8.75 -6.82 -7.75
C VAL A 67 -8.88 -8.17 -7.01
N GLY A 68 -9.43 -8.16 -5.80
CA GLY A 68 -9.68 -9.36 -5.00
C GLY A 68 -8.56 -9.67 -4.00
N PHE A 69 -7.94 -8.63 -3.43
CA PHE A 69 -7.05 -8.74 -2.27
C PHE A 69 -7.80 -8.49 -0.96
N SER A 70 -7.27 -9.03 0.13
CA SER A 70 -7.75 -8.75 1.49
C SER A 70 -6.88 -7.66 2.10
N MET A 71 -7.28 -6.40 1.96
CA MET A 71 -6.51 -5.24 2.42
C MET A 71 -6.84 -4.91 3.89
N TYR A 72 -5.90 -5.11 4.81
CA TYR A 72 -6.10 -4.90 6.26
C TYR A 72 -4.89 -4.28 6.99
N LEU A 73 -3.75 -4.11 6.33
CA LEU A 73 -2.54 -3.54 6.91
C LEU A 73 -2.27 -2.14 6.34
N LEU A 74 -2.14 -1.15 7.22
CA LEU A 74 -1.65 0.17 6.89
C LEU A 74 -0.39 0.44 7.72
N ASP A 75 0.75 0.56 7.04
CA ASP A 75 2.01 0.97 7.64
C ASP A 75 2.22 2.47 7.37
N ILE A 76 2.21 3.26 8.43
CA ILE A 76 2.38 4.73 8.35
C ILE A 76 3.85 5.16 8.40
N GLY A 77 4.77 4.19 8.42
CA GLY A 77 6.21 4.42 8.57
C GLY A 77 6.59 4.94 9.96
N GLY A 78 7.81 5.48 10.06
CA GLY A 78 8.34 6.17 11.24
C GLY A 78 8.50 7.67 11.01
N GLY A 79 8.65 8.44 12.09
CA GLY A 79 8.77 9.91 12.04
C GLY A 79 8.34 10.64 13.31
N SER A 80 8.08 9.92 14.42
CA SER A 80 7.96 10.57 15.73
C SER A 80 9.31 11.17 16.15
N PRO A 81 9.31 12.36 16.80
CA PRO A 81 10.52 12.95 17.37
C PRO A 81 11.19 12.04 18.41
#